data_AF-A0A359E7Y1-F1
#
_entry.id   AF-A0A359E7Y1-F1
#
_cell.length_a   1.000
_cell.length_b   1.000
_cell.length_c   1.000
_cell.angle_alpha   90.00
_cell.angle_beta   90.00
_cell.angle_gamma   90.00
#
_symmetry.space_group_name_H-M   'P 1'
#
loop_
_entity.id
_entity.type
_entity.pdbx_description
1 polymer ?
#
loop_
_entity_poly.entity_id
_entity_poly.type
_entity_poly.pdbx_seq_one_letter_code
_entity_poly.pdbx_strand_id
1 'polypeptide(L)'
;ISASPFNKDKPVTRKNMLRNHAEQLGIPLFYVNQVGAQTELIFDGDSLAFNGKGEMKARSKRFEPDAVDIEFDKDTGTVESISEVEANFETPSKEQVMFEGLVLGVKDYLKKSKAAEKVILGLSGGIDSALVCTIAKEALGAENVKAVTMPSAFSSEGSVSDSEKLANNLGVELLEIP
;
A
#
# COMPACT_ATOMS: atom_id res chain seq x y z
N ILE A 1 0.70 15.34 14.36
CA ILE A 1 1.67 15.09 13.25
C ILE A 1 2.49 13.86 13.61
N SER A 2 2.76 12.98 12.65
CA SER A 2 3.40 11.69 12.87
C SER A 2 4.24 11.26 11.67
N ALA A 3 5.29 10.50 11.94
CA ALA A 3 5.98 9.65 10.99
C ALA A 3 5.93 8.22 11.55
N SER A 4 4.73 7.62 11.51
CA SER A 4 4.44 6.31 12.07
C SER A 4 4.67 5.23 11.00
N PRO A 5 5.70 4.37 11.15
CA PRO A 5 5.96 3.32 10.16
C PRO A 5 4.83 2.29 10.15
N PHE A 6 4.52 1.76 8.97
CA PHE A 6 3.51 0.76 8.73
C PHE A 6 3.89 -0.61 9.32
N ASN A 7 2.88 -1.34 9.79
CA ASN A 7 2.86 -2.79 9.86
C ASN A 7 1.41 -3.26 9.68
N LYS A 8 1.20 -4.56 9.39
CA LYS A 8 -0.11 -5.12 9.06
C LYS A 8 -1.22 -4.92 10.10
N ASP A 9 -0.87 -4.73 11.37
CA ASP A 9 -1.82 -4.54 12.47
C ASP A 9 -2.02 -3.06 12.83
N LYS A 10 -1.17 -2.17 12.30
CA LYS A 10 -1.12 -0.76 12.69
C LYS A 10 -2.35 0.05 12.30
N PRO A 11 -2.94 -0.09 11.10
CA PRO A 11 -4.14 0.66 10.74
C PRO A 11 -5.28 0.48 11.75
N VAL A 12 -5.51 -0.77 12.19
CA VAL A 12 -6.57 -1.09 13.16
C VAL A 12 -6.21 -0.62 14.56
N THR A 13 -5.00 -0.93 15.03
CA THR A 13 -4.57 -0.57 16.40
C THR A 13 -4.48 0.94 16.58
N ARG A 14 -3.95 1.66 15.59
CA ARG A 14 -3.87 3.14 15.57
C ARG A 14 -5.26 3.77 15.61
N LYS A 15 -6.18 3.34 14.73
CA LYS A 15 -7.57 3.81 14.73
C LYS A 15 -8.21 3.67 16.10
N ASN A 16 -8.12 2.49 16.71
CA ASN A 16 -8.72 2.22 18.01
C ASN A 16 -8.09 3.05 19.13
N MET A 17 -6.77 3.18 19.12
CA MET A 17 -6.04 3.99 20.09
C MET A 17 -6.45 5.46 20.01
N LEU A 18 -6.47 6.05 18.81
CA LEU A 18 -6.84 7.45 18.61
C LEU A 18 -8.31 7.73 18.95
N ARG A 19 -9.22 6.84 18.53
CA ARG A 19 -10.64 6.90 18.90
C ARG A 19 -10.83 6.96 20.41
N ASN A 20 -10.20 6.02 21.12
CA ASN A 20 -10.32 5.94 22.58
C ASN A 20 -9.79 7.22 23.27
N HIS A 21 -8.71 7.82 22.75
CA HIS A 21 -8.19 9.07 23.31
C HIS A 21 -9.14 10.25 23.08
N ALA A 22 -9.70 10.38 21.88
CA ALA A 22 -10.66 11.44 21.57
C ALA A 22 -11.90 11.34 22.47
N GLU A 23 -12.44 10.14 22.64
CA GLU A 23 -13.60 9.86 23.50
C GLU A 23 -13.30 10.12 25.00
N GLN A 24 -12.17 9.62 25.51
CA GLN A 24 -11.80 9.78 26.92
C GLN A 24 -11.55 11.22 27.32
N LEU A 25 -10.96 12.01 26.43
CA LEU A 25 -10.66 13.41 26.69
C LEU A 25 -11.82 14.35 26.34
N GLY A 26 -12.82 13.87 25.60
CA GLY A 26 -13.94 14.69 25.14
C GLY A 26 -13.53 15.78 24.15
N ILE A 27 -12.36 15.66 23.52
CA ILE A 27 -11.81 16.66 22.58
C ILE A 27 -11.59 16.07 21.19
N PRO A 28 -11.80 16.86 20.12
CA PRO A 28 -11.38 16.49 18.77
C PRO A 28 -9.92 16.09 18.67
N LEU A 29 -9.63 15.12 17.82
CA LEU A 29 -8.28 14.63 17.55
C LEU A 29 -8.00 14.60 16.05
N PHE A 30 -6.96 15.32 15.62
CA PHE A 30 -6.46 15.32 14.26
C PHE A 30 -5.10 14.63 14.18
N TYR A 31 -5.05 13.51 13.48
CA TYR A 31 -3.86 12.69 13.28
C TYR A 31 -3.42 12.76 11.82
N VAL A 32 -2.31 13.43 11.58
CA VAL A 32 -1.66 13.52 10.26
C VAL A 32 -0.41 12.67 10.26
N ASN A 33 -0.28 11.77 9.29
CA ASN A 33 0.87 10.88 9.16
C ASN A 33 1.54 11.02 7.79
N GLN A 34 2.86 10.83 7.77
CA GLN A 34 3.64 10.72 6.55
C GLN A 34 3.16 9.55 5.68
N VAL A 35 3.34 9.67 4.37
CA VAL A 35 3.15 8.59 3.39
C VAL A 35 4.38 8.45 2.49
N GLY A 36 4.65 7.22 2.03
CA GLY A 36 5.79 6.88 1.18
C GLY A 36 6.74 5.89 1.85
N ALA A 37 7.66 5.31 1.09
CA ALA A 37 8.69 4.42 1.61
C ALA A 37 10.08 5.08 1.67
N GLN A 38 10.87 4.72 2.67
CA GLN A 38 12.26 5.10 2.81
C GLN A 38 13.06 3.88 3.28
N THR A 39 13.94 3.39 2.41
CA THR A 39 14.66 2.12 2.59
C THR A 39 13.70 1.00 3.02
N GLU A 40 13.92 0.35 4.17
CA GLU A 40 13.06 -0.72 4.68
C GLU A 40 11.75 -0.24 5.32
N LEU A 41 11.59 1.06 5.58
CA LEU A 41 10.41 1.61 6.25
C LEU A 41 9.37 2.09 5.24
N ILE A 42 8.13 1.70 5.46
CA ILE A 42 6.97 2.19 4.70
C ILE A 42 6.11 3.03 5.65
N PHE A 43 5.63 4.18 5.17
CA PHE A 43 4.65 5.00 5.87
C PHE A 43 3.33 4.94 5.10
N ASP A 44 2.28 4.52 5.77
CA ASP A 44 0.97 4.22 5.18
C ASP A 44 0.12 5.46 4.90
N GLY A 45 0.53 6.65 5.36
CA GLY A 45 -0.40 7.77 5.47
C GLY A 45 -1.48 7.39 6.46
N ASP A 46 -2.71 7.15 5.96
CA ASP A 46 -3.84 6.76 6.80
C ASP A 46 -4.06 7.78 7.93
N SER A 47 -4.12 9.06 7.54
CA SER A 47 -4.41 10.19 8.43
C SER A 47 -5.88 10.15 8.83
N LEU A 48 -6.20 10.54 10.06
CA LEU A 48 -7.51 10.34 10.68
C LEU A 48 -7.95 11.59 11.45
N ALA A 49 -9.25 11.86 11.45
CA ALA A 49 -9.86 12.85 12.32
C ALA A 49 -11.02 12.25 13.11
N PHE A 50 -11.09 12.59 14.40
CA PHE A 50 -12.16 12.18 15.29
C PHE A 50 -12.76 13.41 15.98
N ASN A 51 -14.06 13.39 16.22
CA ASN A 51 -14.69 14.33 17.14
C ASN A 51 -14.50 13.91 18.62
N GLY A 52 -14.93 14.74 19.56
CA GLY A 52 -14.80 14.45 21.01
C GLY A 52 -15.61 13.25 21.51
N LYS A 53 -16.48 12.65 20.68
CA LYS A 53 -17.19 11.40 20.99
C LYS A 53 -16.45 10.15 20.46
N GLY A 54 -15.29 10.33 19.82
CA GLY A 54 -14.56 9.25 19.16
C GLY A 54 -15.16 8.82 17.82
N GLU A 55 -16.11 9.56 17.26
CA GLU A 55 -16.62 9.28 15.91
C GLU A 55 -15.59 9.75 14.88
N MET A 56 -15.25 8.88 13.92
CA MET A 56 -14.33 9.25 12.86
C MET A 56 -15.05 10.14 11.85
N LYS A 57 -14.48 11.32 11.59
CA LYS A 57 -15.07 12.34 10.73
C LYS A 57 -14.36 12.47 9.39
N ALA A 58 -13.08 12.11 9.33
CA ALA A 58 -12.31 12.09 8.11
C ALA A 58 -11.22 11.03 8.16
N ARG A 59 -10.81 10.57 6.98
CA ARG A 59 -9.70 9.64 6.79
C ARG A 59 -9.08 9.84 5.41
N SER A 60 -7.76 10.04 5.35
CA SER A 60 -7.05 10.10 4.06
C SER A 60 -6.90 8.70 3.47
N LYS A 61 -6.60 8.64 2.18
CA LYS A 61 -6.19 7.39 1.53
C LYS A 61 -4.91 6.83 2.15
N ARG A 62 -4.71 5.53 1.93
CA ARG A 62 -3.52 4.79 2.35
C ARG A 62 -2.54 4.67 1.21
N PHE A 63 -1.25 4.66 1.54
CA PHE A 63 -0.15 4.38 0.61
C PHE A 63 -0.06 5.30 -0.63
N GLU A 64 -0.77 6.42 -0.63
CA GLU A 64 -0.67 7.47 -1.63
C GLU A 64 -0.77 8.86 -0.99
N PRO A 65 -0.13 9.89 -1.58
CA PRO A 65 -0.33 11.28 -1.18
C PRO A 65 -1.79 11.68 -1.32
N ASP A 66 -2.37 12.16 -0.23
CA ASP A 66 -3.77 12.56 -0.16
C ASP A 66 -3.98 13.61 0.94
N ALA A 67 -5.05 14.38 0.82
CA ALA A 67 -5.43 15.41 1.79
C ALA A 67 -6.95 15.39 1.99
N VAL A 68 -7.37 15.64 3.23
CA VAL A 68 -8.79 15.77 3.58
C VAL A 68 -8.98 17.07 4.33
N ASP A 69 -9.93 17.86 3.85
CA ASP A 69 -10.30 19.16 4.39
C ASP A 69 -11.41 18.97 5.42
N ILE A 70 -11.25 19.66 6.54
CA ILE A 70 -12.12 19.53 7.70
C ILE A 70 -12.49 20.93 8.19
N GLU A 71 -13.77 21.13 8.46
CA GLU A 71 -14.25 22.28 9.20
C GLU A 71 -14.29 21.93 10.68
N PHE A 72 -13.65 22.78 11.49
CA PHE A 72 -13.61 22.65 12.94
C PHE A 72 -14.14 23.93 13.59
N ASP A 73 -15.25 23.80 14.32
CA ASP A 73 -15.79 24.86 15.17
C ASP A 73 -15.27 24.67 16.59
N LYS A 74 -14.46 25.62 17.05
CA LYS A 74 -13.85 25.61 18.39
C LYS A 74 -14.84 25.83 19.52
N ASP A 75 -15.96 26.50 19.26
CA ASP A 75 -16.93 26.91 20.28
C ASP A 75 -17.92 25.77 20.55
N THR A 76 -18.31 25.04 19.50
CA THR A 76 -19.20 23.87 19.61
C THR A 76 -18.44 22.54 19.68
N GLY A 77 -17.17 22.52 19.29
CA GLY A 77 -16.36 21.30 19.21
C GLY A 77 -16.70 20.40 18.01
N THR A 78 -17.51 20.88 17.07
CA THR A 78 -17.92 20.09 15.90
C THR A 78 -16.79 19.97 14.89
N VAL A 79 -16.70 18.78 14.30
CA VAL A 79 -15.71 18.43 13.29
C VAL A 79 -16.47 17.82 12.13
N GLU A 80 -16.38 18.38 10.93
CA GLU A 80 -17.03 17.82 9.75
C GLU A 80 -16.04 17.77 8.59
N SER A 81 -16.08 16.68 7.82
CA SER A 81 -15.34 16.60 6.56
C SER A 81 -16.05 17.44 5.52
N ILE A 82 -15.30 18.33 4.85
CA ILE A 82 -15.80 19.16 3.75
C ILE A 82 -15.17 18.79 2.41
N SER A 83 -14.32 17.76 2.38
CA SER A 83 -13.83 17.20 1.13
C SER A 83 -14.95 16.60 0.28
N GLU A 84 -14.88 16.84 -1.04
CA GLU A 84 -15.86 16.33 -2.02
C GLU A 84 -15.82 14.80 -2.15
N VAL A 85 -14.71 14.17 -1.79
CA VAL A 85 -14.54 12.71 -1.83
C VAL A 85 -14.90 12.13 -0.47
N GLU A 86 -15.87 11.22 -0.44
CA GLU A 86 -16.19 10.46 0.76
C GLU A 86 -14.99 9.61 1.21
N ALA A 87 -14.60 9.78 2.46
CA ALA A 87 -13.53 9.01 3.05
C ALA A 87 -13.94 7.53 3.16
N ASN A 88 -13.07 6.61 2.71
CA ASN A 88 -13.32 5.18 2.88
C ASN A 88 -13.06 4.76 4.34
N PHE A 89 -14.15 4.59 5.10
CA PHE A 89 -14.12 4.16 6.50
C PHE A 89 -13.98 2.64 6.67
N GLU A 90 -13.97 1.86 5.59
CA GLU A 90 -13.83 0.41 5.67
C GLU A 90 -12.47 0.00 6.24
N THR A 91 -12.50 -1.09 6.99
CA THR A 91 -11.28 -1.71 7.50
C THR A 91 -10.83 -2.77 6.48
N PRO A 92 -9.70 -2.56 5.79
CA PRO A 92 -9.21 -3.48 4.78
C PRO A 92 -8.75 -4.80 5.43
N SER A 93 -8.64 -5.86 4.63
CA SER A 93 -7.97 -7.08 5.07
C SER A 93 -6.48 -6.84 5.31
N LYS A 94 -5.85 -7.73 6.08
CA LYS A 94 -4.40 -7.65 6.32
C LYS A 94 -3.62 -7.85 5.03
N GLU A 95 -4.10 -8.74 4.18
CA GLU A 95 -3.50 -9.08 2.88
C GLU A 95 -3.50 -7.87 1.95
N GLN A 96 -4.62 -7.13 1.89
CA GLN A 96 -4.71 -5.92 1.09
C GLN A 96 -3.68 -4.87 1.54
N VAL A 97 -3.61 -4.55 2.84
CA VAL A 97 -2.66 -3.52 3.31
C VAL A 97 -1.20 -3.95 3.20
N MET A 98 -0.92 -5.25 3.35
CA MET A 98 0.43 -5.76 3.10
C MET A 98 0.80 -5.63 1.62
N PHE A 99 -0.11 -5.99 0.72
CA PHE A 99 0.12 -5.87 -0.73
C PHE A 99 0.31 -4.42 -1.16
N GLU A 100 -0.59 -3.51 -0.76
CA GLU A 100 -0.48 -2.06 -1.01
C GLU A 100 0.86 -1.49 -0.48
N GLY A 101 1.28 -1.90 0.72
CA GLY A 101 2.56 -1.50 1.31
C GLY A 101 3.77 -2.01 0.52
N LEU A 102 3.76 -3.28 0.09
CA LEU A 102 4.84 -3.86 -0.73
C LEU A 102 4.96 -3.16 -2.08
N VAL A 103 3.82 -2.89 -2.73
CA VAL A 103 3.76 -2.14 -4.00
C VAL A 103 4.36 -0.74 -3.83
N LEU A 104 3.94 0.01 -2.80
CA LEU A 104 4.50 1.32 -2.51
C LEU A 104 6.01 1.24 -2.23
N GLY A 105 6.45 0.24 -1.46
CA GLY A 105 7.85 0.01 -1.14
C GLY A 105 8.73 -0.13 -2.39
N VAL A 106 8.35 -1.03 -3.31
CA VAL A 106 9.07 -1.23 -4.58
C VAL A 106 9.05 0.03 -5.44
N LYS A 107 7.87 0.65 -5.59
CA LYS A 107 7.69 1.87 -6.38
C LYS A 107 8.58 3.02 -5.90
N ASP A 108 8.52 3.31 -4.60
CA ASP A 108 9.28 4.42 -4.02
C ASP A 108 10.77 4.13 -3.97
N TYR A 109 11.18 2.88 -3.70
CA TYR A 109 12.60 2.52 -3.73
C TYR A 109 13.20 2.81 -5.11
N LEU A 110 12.59 2.31 -6.18
CA LEU A 110 13.09 2.49 -7.54
C LEU A 110 13.03 3.96 -7.98
N LYS A 111 11.92 4.64 -7.71
CA LYS A 111 11.73 6.05 -8.07
C LYS A 111 12.69 6.99 -7.35
N LYS A 112 12.90 6.81 -6.04
CA LYS A 112 13.72 7.72 -5.21
C LYS A 112 15.21 7.46 -5.38
N SER A 113 15.61 6.18 -5.46
CA SER A 113 17.02 5.82 -5.70
C SER A 113 17.46 6.08 -7.14
N LYS A 114 16.51 6.13 -8.08
CA LYS A 114 16.76 6.12 -9.53
C LYS A 114 17.59 4.90 -9.96
N ALA A 115 17.47 3.79 -9.24
CA ALA A 115 18.26 2.59 -9.49
C ALA A 115 17.93 1.94 -10.85
N ALA A 116 16.65 1.96 -11.24
CA ALA A 116 16.20 1.45 -12.53
C ALA A 116 14.82 2.02 -12.92
N GLU A 117 14.57 2.15 -14.22
CA GLU A 117 13.25 2.47 -14.78
C GLU A 117 12.47 1.20 -15.18
N LYS A 118 13.18 0.09 -15.42
CA LYS A 118 12.63 -1.22 -15.77
C LYS A 118 13.28 -2.30 -14.92
N VAL A 119 12.54 -3.36 -14.62
CA VAL A 119 13.02 -4.48 -13.82
C VAL A 119 12.96 -5.78 -14.60
N ILE A 120 13.90 -6.68 -14.27
CA ILE A 120 13.92 -8.04 -14.75
C ILE A 120 13.82 -8.98 -13.56
N LEU A 121 13.04 -10.05 -13.68
CA LEU A 121 12.88 -11.05 -12.62
C LEU A 121 12.77 -12.46 -13.19
N GLY A 122 13.29 -13.43 -12.45
CA GLY A 122 13.16 -14.85 -12.77
C GLY A 122 11.79 -15.37 -12.36
N LEU A 123 11.09 -16.05 -13.28
CA LEU A 123 9.90 -16.84 -12.97
C LEU A 123 10.29 -18.33 -12.93
N SER A 124 10.04 -18.96 -11.79
CA SER A 124 10.34 -20.39 -11.57
C SER A 124 9.11 -21.29 -11.68
N GLY A 125 7.93 -20.71 -11.94
CA GLY A 125 6.62 -21.35 -11.76
C GLY A 125 6.17 -21.43 -10.30
N GLY A 126 6.98 -20.98 -9.34
CA GLY A 126 6.65 -20.96 -7.92
C GLY A 126 5.89 -19.70 -7.48
N ILE A 127 5.12 -19.83 -6.40
CA ILE A 127 4.27 -18.77 -5.85
C ILE A 127 5.04 -17.50 -5.46
N ASP A 128 6.28 -17.63 -4.97
CA ASP A 128 7.09 -16.48 -4.55
C ASP A 128 7.43 -15.58 -5.73
N SER A 129 7.94 -16.17 -6.82
CA SER A 129 8.25 -15.43 -8.05
C SER A 129 6.99 -14.83 -8.69
N ALA A 130 5.87 -15.53 -8.56
CA ALA A 130 4.60 -15.04 -9.07
C ALA A 130 4.10 -13.80 -8.32
N LEU A 131 4.19 -13.82 -6.99
CA LEU A 131 3.83 -12.67 -6.15
C LEU A 131 4.76 -11.49 -6.41
N VAL A 132 6.07 -11.71 -6.51
CA VAL A 132 7.05 -10.65 -6.83
C VAL A 132 6.78 -10.02 -8.20
N CYS A 133 6.47 -10.83 -9.22
CA CYS A 133 6.11 -10.33 -10.54
C CYS A 133 4.84 -9.46 -10.49
N THR A 134 3.85 -9.89 -9.73
CA THR A 134 2.59 -9.16 -9.55
C THR A 134 2.83 -7.81 -8.86
N ILE A 135 3.62 -7.78 -7.78
CA ILE A 135 4.00 -6.55 -7.08
C ILE A 135 4.78 -5.62 -8.01
N ALA A 136 5.73 -6.15 -8.79
CA ALA A 136 6.51 -5.37 -9.75
C ALA A 136 5.61 -4.73 -10.82
N LYS A 137 4.65 -5.49 -11.36
CA LYS A 137 3.68 -4.99 -12.33
C LYS A 137 2.82 -3.88 -11.74
N GLU A 138 2.32 -4.04 -10.51
CA GLU A 138 1.50 -2.98 -9.87
C GLU A 138 2.34 -1.75 -9.51
N ALA A 139 3.62 -1.91 -9.19
CA ALA A 139 4.51 -0.81 -8.84
C ALA A 139 4.95 0.01 -10.07
N LEU A 140 5.18 -0.64 -11.21
CA LEU A 140 5.89 -0.06 -12.36
C LEU A 140 5.09 -0.04 -13.67
N GLY A 141 3.99 -0.77 -13.77
CA GLY A 141 3.32 -1.05 -15.04
C GLY A 141 3.95 -2.25 -15.75
N ALA A 142 3.13 -3.00 -16.50
CA ALA A 142 3.55 -4.25 -17.14
C ALA A 142 4.65 -4.02 -18.20
N GLU A 143 4.64 -2.88 -18.86
CA GLU A 143 5.61 -2.46 -19.87
C GLU A 143 7.03 -2.21 -19.32
N ASN A 144 7.14 -2.07 -18.00
CA ASN A 144 8.41 -1.83 -17.30
C ASN A 144 8.89 -3.08 -16.54
N VAL A 145 8.21 -4.22 -16.71
CA VAL A 145 8.57 -5.50 -16.11
C VAL A 145 8.88 -6.50 -17.22
N LYS A 146 10.02 -7.19 -17.08
CA LYS A 146 10.39 -8.31 -17.93
C LYS A 146 10.61 -9.56 -17.08
N ALA A 147 9.93 -10.64 -17.42
CA ALA A 147 10.10 -11.93 -16.79
C ALA A 147 11.06 -12.81 -17.59
N VAL A 148 11.84 -13.64 -16.90
CA VAL A 148 12.69 -14.67 -17.52
C VAL A 148 12.38 -16.02 -16.91
N THR A 149 12.01 -17.01 -17.71
CA THR A 149 11.99 -18.41 -17.29
C THR A 149 13.28 -19.09 -17.77
N MET A 150 13.92 -19.83 -16.86
CA MET A 150 15.19 -20.53 -17.12
C MET A 150 15.03 -22.02 -16.86
N PRO A 151 14.42 -22.77 -17.80
CA PRO A 151 14.23 -24.20 -17.64
C PRO A 151 15.58 -24.93 -17.66
N SER A 152 15.77 -25.83 -16.70
CA SER A 152 16.89 -26.77 -16.66
C SER A 152 16.43 -28.16 -17.07
N ALA A 153 17.38 -29.08 -17.25
CA ALA A 153 17.09 -30.50 -17.49
C ALA A 153 16.24 -31.17 -16.38
N PHE A 154 16.10 -30.52 -15.21
CA PHE A 154 15.28 -30.99 -14.09
C PHE A 154 14.00 -30.16 -13.88
N SER A 155 13.76 -29.13 -14.70
CA SER A 155 12.55 -28.32 -14.60
C SER A 155 11.34 -29.12 -15.09
N SER A 156 10.25 -29.09 -14.31
CA SER A 156 9.01 -29.72 -14.74
C SER A 156 8.35 -28.90 -15.85
N GLU A 157 7.65 -29.57 -16.78
CA GLU A 157 6.83 -28.89 -17.80
C GLU A 157 5.79 -27.94 -17.16
N GLY A 158 5.28 -28.30 -15.97
CA GLY A 158 4.35 -27.48 -15.21
C GLY A 158 4.94 -26.12 -14.78
N SER A 159 6.21 -26.10 -14.38
CA SER A 159 6.89 -24.87 -13.92
C SER A 159 7.02 -23.83 -15.03
N VAL A 160 7.32 -24.27 -16.25
CA VAL A 160 7.42 -23.38 -17.42
C VAL A 160 6.02 -22.88 -17.80
N SER A 161 5.05 -23.80 -17.91
CA SER A 161 3.67 -23.46 -18.25
C SER A 161 3.04 -22.46 -17.27
N ASP A 162 3.30 -22.58 -15.97
CA ASP A 162 2.76 -21.66 -14.97
C ASP A 162 3.41 -20.26 -15.07
N SER A 163 4.69 -20.20 -15.45
CA SER A 163 5.37 -18.92 -15.73
C SER A 163 4.77 -18.23 -16.96
N GLU A 164 4.50 -18.97 -18.02
CA GLU A 164 3.84 -18.45 -19.24
C GLU A 164 2.42 -17.93 -18.94
N LYS A 165 1.60 -18.73 -18.23
CA LYS A 165 0.24 -18.33 -17.85
C LYS A 165 0.24 -17.05 -17.02
N LEU A 166 1.13 -16.96 -16.04
CA LEU A 166 1.24 -15.76 -15.20
C LEU A 166 1.61 -14.54 -16.04
N ALA A 167 2.65 -14.65 -16.87
CA ALA A 167 3.12 -13.54 -17.71
C ALA A 167 1.99 -13.04 -18.64
N ASN A 168 1.26 -13.95 -19.27
CA ASN A 168 0.10 -13.63 -20.11
C ASN A 168 -1.02 -12.92 -19.32
N ASN A 169 -1.35 -13.42 -18.14
CA ASN A 169 -2.40 -12.81 -17.29
C ASN A 169 -2.02 -11.41 -16.80
N LEU A 170 -0.73 -11.17 -16.55
CA LEU A 170 -0.22 -9.87 -16.09
C LEU A 170 0.10 -8.91 -17.25
N GLY A 171 0.10 -9.40 -18.49
CA GLY A 171 0.53 -8.62 -19.67
C GLY A 171 2.04 -8.31 -19.67
N VAL A 172 2.84 -9.11 -18.98
CA VAL A 172 4.29 -8.94 -18.83
C VAL A 172 5.01 -9.74 -19.91
N GLU A 173 6.06 -9.16 -20.50
CA GLU A 173 6.90 -9.87 -21.47
C GLU A 173 7.69 -11.00 -20.77
N LEU A 174 7.59 -12.23 -21.31
CA LEU A 174 8.36 -13.39 -20.85
C LEU A 174 9.43 -13.77 -21.87
N LEU A 175 10.67 -13.87 -21.42
CA LEU A 175 11.76 -14.47 -22.17
C LEU A 175 12.06 -15.88 -21.63
N GLU A 176 12.29 -16.81 -22.53
CA GLU A 176 12.82 -18.13 -22.18
C GLU A 176 14.31 -18.20 -22.52
N ILE A 177 15.13 -18.56 -21.53
CA ILE A 177 16.58 -18.73 -21.69
C ILE A 177 16.96 -20.10 -21.10
N PRO A 178 17.25 -21.12 -21.94
CA PRO A 178 17.67 -22.43 -21.48
C PRO A 178 19.11 -22.47 -20.96
#